data_AF-Q2V3Q1-F1
#
_entry.id   AF-Q2V3Q1-F1
#
_cell.length_a   1.000
_cell.length_b   1.000
_cell.length_c   1.000
_cell.angle_alpha   90.00
_cell.angle_beta   90.00
_cell.angle_gamma   90.00
#
_symmetry.space_group_name_H-M   'P 1'
#
loop_
_entity.id
_entity.type
_entity.pdbx_description
1 polymer ?
#
loop_
_entity_poly.entity_id
_entity_poly.type
_entity_poly.pdbx_seq_one_letter_code
_entity_poly.pdbx_strand_id
1 'polypeptide(L)'
;MKYFTLFMISYIFISIFVFSHIHDVEARNRICRTSEKYYREFCGHAGNDDCLSKSTKKPKPFKCVCHDNRSQNITSINDRYNNCICTFYC
;
A
#
# COMPACT_ATOMS: atom_id res chain seq x y z
N MET A 1 12.94 32.93 -33.26
CA MET A 1 13.12 32.78 -31.80
C MET A 1 11.81 32.69 -31.01
N LYS A 2 10.74 33.42 -31.35
CA LYS A 2 9.46 33.38 -30.59
C LYS A 2 8.86 31.97 -30.38
N TYR A 3 8.87 31.14 -31.42
CA TYR A 3 8.35 29.76 -31.34
C TYR A 3 9.12 28.87 -30.35
N PHE A 4 10.44 29.07 -30.22
CA PHE A 4 11.26 28.29 -29.30
C PHE A 4 10.89 28.60 -27.85
N THR A 5 10.68 29.87 -27.52
CA THR A 5 10.21 30.30 -26.20
C THR A 5 8.83 29.72 -25.88
N LEU A 6 7.88 29.76 -26.84
CA LEU A 6 6.55 29.17 -26.65
C LEU A 6 6.61 27.66 -26.44
N PHE A 7 7.45 26.96 -27.19
CA PHE A 7 7.67 25.52 -27.04
C PHE A 7 8.22 25.19 -25.65
N MET A 8 9.26 25.91 -25.20
CA MET A 8 9.85 25.74 -23.87
C MET A 8 8.85 25.97 -22.75
N ILE A 9 8.02 27.01 -22.85
CA ILE A 9 6.97 27.28 -21.86
C ILE A 9 5.95 26.13 -21.82
N SER A 10 5.47 25.69 -22.99
CA SER A 10 4.52 24.58 -23.07
C SER A 10 5.08 23.28 -22.49
N TYR A 11 6.35 22.99 -22.75
CA TYR A 11 7.06 21.83 -22.21
C TYR A 11 7.10 21.87 -20.68
N ILE A 12 7.49 23.01 -20.09
CA ILE A 12 7.54 23.18 -18.63
C ILE A 12 6.15 22.96 -18.00
N PHE A 13 5.09 23.52 -18.58
CA PHE A 13 3.73 23.33 -18.07
C PHE A 13 3.28 21.87 -18.14
N ILE A 14 3.55 21.18 -19.26
CA ILE A 14 3.24 19.75 -19.41
C ILE A 14 4.04 18.93 -18.39
N SER A 15 5.32 19.21 -18.20
CA SER A 15 6.14 18.53 -17.20
C SER A 15 5.58 18.70 -15.79
N ILE A 16 5.24 19.93 -15.38
CA ILE A 16 4.65 20.19 -14.05
C ILE A 16 3.32 19.44 -13.89
N PHE A 17 2.47 19.43 -14.92
CA PHE A 17 1.20 18.70 -14.90
C PHE A 17 1.42 17.19 -14.74
N VAL A 18 2.36 16.62 -15.51
CA VAL A 18 2.71 15.19 -15.43
C VAL A 18 3.26 14.84 -14.05
N PHE A 19 4.19 15.64 -13.50
CA PHE A 19 4.72 15.41 -12.15
C PHE A 19 3.62 15.48 -11.09
N SER A 20 2.73 16.47 -11.18
CA SER A 20 1.60 16.62 -10.26
C SER A 20 0.65 15.42 -10.34
N HIS A 21 0.37 14.94 -11.55
CA HIS A 21 -0.46 13.77 -11.77
C HIS A 21 0.18 12.49 -11.20
N ILE A 22 1.49 12.28 -11.42
CA ILE A 22 2.23 11.15 -10.84
C ILE A 22 2.16 11.19 -9.31
N HIS A 23 2.36 12.36 -8.69
CA HIS A 23 2.26 12.50 -7.24
C HIS A 23 0.85 12.23 -6.70
N ASP A 24 -0.21 12.66 -7.39
CA ASP A 24 -1.59 12.34 -7.00
C ASP A 24 -1.85 10.82 -7.10
N VAL A 25 -1.40 10.18 -8.18
CA VAL A 25 -1.50 8.72 -8.36
C VAL A 25 -0.71 7.97 -7.27
N GLU A 26 0.50 8.41 -6.96
CA GLU A 26 1.31 7.84 -5.88
C GLU A 26 0.67 8.03 -4.50
N ALA A 27 0.11 9.21 -4.23
CA ALA A 27 -0.59 9.48 -2.98
C ALA A 27 -1.82 8.57 -2.84
N ARG A 28 -2.61 8.41 -3.90
CA ARG A 28 -3.74 7.47 -3.92
C ARG A 28 -3.30 6.03 -3.72
N ASN A 29 -2.23 5.60 -4.40
CA ASN A 29 -1.67 4.25 -4.22
C ASN A 29 -1.15 4.02 -2.80
N ARG A 30 -0.54 5.04 -2.17
CA ARG A 30 -0.11 4.96 -0.77
C ARG A 30 -1.28 4.88 0.20
N ILE A 31 -2.35 5.63 -0.03
CA ILE A 31 -3.58 5.56 0.77
C ILE A 31 -4.23 4.18 0.63
N CYS A 32 -4.22 3.61 -0.58
CA CYS A 32 -4.69 2.27 -0.88
C CYS A 32 -3.84 1.18 -0.19
N ARG A 33 -2.53 1.40 -0.05
CA ARG A 33 -1.61 0.47 0.61
C ARG A 33 -1.56 0.71 2.11
N THR A 34 -2.40 -0.01 2.86
CA THR A 34 -2.29 -0.03 4.33
C THR A 34 -1.85 -1.40 4.84
N SER A 35 -0.95 -1.43 5.82
CA SER A 35 -0.57 -2.64 6.52
C SER A 35 -1.19 -2.66 7.92
N GLU A 36 -1.87 -3.73 8.29
CA GLU A 36 -2.44 -3.93 9.62
C GLU A 36 -1.90 -5.23 10.24
N LYS A 37 -1.74 -5.23 11.56
CA LYS A 37 -1.39 -6.45 12.29
C LYS A 37 -2.63 -7.32 12.42
N TYR A 38 -2.46 -8.59 12.10
CA TYR A 38 -3.51 -9.60 12.18
C TYR A 38 -3.16 -10.61 13.26
N TYR A 39 -4.14 -10.88 14.12
CA TYR A 39 -3.97 -11.82 15.22
C TYR A 39 -4.13 -13.26 14.70
N ARG A 40 -3.04 -13.85 14.19
CA ARG A 40 -2.93 -15.25 13.83
C ARG A 40 -1.52 -15.77 14.12
N GLU A 41 -1.42 -17.06 14.43
CA GLU A 41 -0.14 -17.71 14.74
C GLU A 41 0.83 -17.69 13.55
N PHE A 42 0.30 -17.91 12.34
CA PHE A 42 1.04 -17.87 11.07
C PHE A 42 0.12 -17.44 9.91
N CYS A 43 0.70 -16.74 8.94
CA CYS A 43 0.14 -16.51 7.61
C CYS A 43 0.24 -17.82 6.80
N GLY A 44 -0.62 -18.79 7.10
CA GLY A 44 -0.73 -20.02 6.29
C GLY A 44 -1.17 -19.75 4.85
N HIS A 45 -1.40 -20.80 4.06
CA HIS A 45 -1.84 -20.67 2.65
C HIS A 45 -3.10 -19.82 2.45
N ALA A 46 -4.02 -19.84 3.43
CA ALA A 46 -5.24 -19.03 3.43
C ALA A 46 -5.09 -17.65 4.09
N GLY A 47 -3.88 -17.22 4.44
CA GLY A 47 -3.63 -15.95 5.14
C GLY A 47 -4.06 -14.73 4.34
N ASN A 48 -3.87 -14.77 3.01
CA ASN A 48 -4.26 -13.69 2.11
C ASN A 48 -5.79 -13.55 2.01
N ASP A 49 -6.52 -14.67 1.90
CA ASP A 49 -7.97 -14.67 1.79
C ASP A 49 -8.65 -14.33 3.13
N ASP A 50 -8.10 -14.83 4.24
CA ASP A 50 -8.55 -14.49 5.60
C ASP A 50 -8.35 -12.99 5.88
N CYS A 51 -7.20 -12.45 5.48
CA CYS A 51 -6.95 -11.02 5.53
C CYS A 51 -8.01 -10.22 4.75
N LEU A 52 -8.20 -10.58 3.47
CA LEU A 52 -9.08 -9.86 2.56
C LEU A 52 -10.53 -9.90 3.03
N SER A 53 -10.99 -11.04 3.55
CA SER A 53 -12.35 -11.23 4.06
C SER A 53 -12.62 -10.47 5.37
N LYS A 54 -11.61 -10.33 6.23
CA LYS A 54 -11.70 -9.60 7.51
C LYS A 54 -11.47 -8.08 7.38
N SER A 55 -11.08 -7.60 6.21
CA SER A 55 -10.82 -6.16 6.01
C SER A 55 -12.10 -5.34 6.21
N THR A 56 -12.06 -4.38 7.13
CA THR A 56 -13.14 -3.41 7.34
C THR A 56 -12.91 -2.10 6.56
N LYS A 57 -11.84 -2.02 5.75
CA LYS A 57 -11.44 -0.81 5.04
C LYS A 57 -12.41 -0.46 3.91
N LYS A 58 -12.56 0.85 3.69
CA LYS A 58 -13.26 1.43 2.55
C LYS A 58 -12.29 2.37 1.80
N PRO A 59 -12.18 2.27 0.45
CA PRO A 59 -12.77 1.24 -0.41
C PRO A 59 -12.27 -0.16 -0.06
N LYS A 60 -13.08 -1.18 -0.36
CA LYS A 60 -12.73 -2.58 -0.05
C LYS A 60 -11.48 -2.94 -0.87
N PRO A 61 -10.40 -3.41 -0.24
CA PRO A 61 -9.21 -3.80 -0.98
C PRO A 61 -9.54 -4.92 -1.96
N PHE A 62 -8.97 -4.87 -3.16
CA PHE A 62 -9.10 -5.94 -4.14
C PHE A 62 -8.08 -7.06 -3.88
N LYS A 63 -7.02 -6.77 -3.13
CA LYS A 63 -5.97 -7.74 -2.79
C LYS A 63 -5.44 -7.51 -1.38
N CYS A 64 -5.11 -8.59 -0.69
CA CYS A 64 -4.31 -8.56 0.52
C CYS A 64 -3.12 -9.51 0.41
N VAL A 65 -1.99 -9.13 1.00
CA VAL A 65 -0.83 -9.99 1.20
C VAL A 65 -0.54 -10.10 2.69
N CYS A 66 -0.59 -11.32 3.22
CA CYS A 66 -0.24 -11.68 4.59
C CYS A 66 1.25 -12.05 4.64
N HIS A 67 1.98 -11.45 5.56
CA HIS A 67 3.39 -11.73 5.84
C HIS A 67 3.56 -12.13 7.29
N ASP A 68 4.35 -13.17 7.54
CA ASP A 68 4.78 -13.49 8.89
C ASP A 68 5.75 -12.40 9.37
N ASN A 69 5.30 -11.61 10.34
CA ASN A 69 6.10 -10.72 11.16
C ASN A 69 6.99 -11.55 12.09
N ARG A 70 8.07 -12.12 11.55
CA ARG A 70 9.15 -12.72 12.35
C ARG A 70 9.94 -11.62 13.07
N SER A 71 9.32 -10.99 14.07
CA SER A 71 10.10 -10.31 15.10
C SER A 71 10.84 -11.38 15.90
N GLN A 72 12.17 -11.33 15.89
CA GLN A 72 13.04 -12.33 16.54
C GLN A 72 12.94 -12.38 18.08
N ASN A 73 11.98 -11.67 18.69
CA ASN A 73 11.70 -11.68 20.13
C ASN A 73 10.24 -12.06 20.39
N ILE A 74 9.93 -13.34 20.35
CA ILE A 74 8.65 -13.87 20.88
C ILE A 74 8.84 -14.05 22.39
N THR A 75 8.64 -12.99 23.17
CA THR A 75 8.79 -13.03 24.63
C THR A 75 7.49 -13.37 25.37
N SER A 76 6.33 -13.23 24.73
CA SER A 76 5.04 -13.48 25.37
C SER A 76 4.11 -14.38 24.54
N ILE A 77 3.19 -15.08 25.21
CA ILE A 77 2.14 -15.88 24.55
C ILE A 77 1.27 -15.00 23.64
N ASN A 78 1.11 -13.72 23.97
CA ASN A 78 0.39 -12.75 23.14
C ASN A 78 1.16 -12.37 21.86
N ASP A 79 2.49 -12.52 21.85
CA ASP A 79 3.29 -12.32 20.64
C ASP A 79 3.11 -13.46 19.65
N ARG A 80 2.86 -14.70 20.12
CA ARG A 80 2.58 -15.83 19.21
C ARG A 80 1.40 -15.57 18.29
N TYR A 81 0.35 -14.92 18.80
CA TYR A 81 -0.82 -14.62 18.00
C TYR A 81 -0.66 -13.36 17.15
N ASN A 82 0.40 -12.56 17.30
CA ASN A 82 0.56 -11.26 16.62
C ASN A 82 1.55 -11.28 15.45
N ASN A 83 1.82 -12.47 14.93
CA ASN A 83 2.90 -12.69 13.98
C ASN A 83 2.52 -12.44 12.53
N CYS A 84 1.34 -11.87 12.23
CA CYS A 84 0.92 -11.67 10.84
C CYS A 84 0.74 -10.18 10.55
N ILE A 85 1.33 -9.69 9.45
CA ILE A 85 1.08 -8.36 8.90
C ILE A 85 0.38 -8.52 7.56
N CYS A 86 -0.77 -7.89 7.47
CA CYS A 86 -1.66 -7.91 6.33
C CYS A 86 -1.57 -6.60 5.58
N THR A 87 -1.05 -6.61 4.37
CA THR A 87 -0.95 -5.43 3.51
C THR A 87 -2.08 -5.46 2.49
N PHE A 88 -2.98 -4.51 2.61
CA PHE A 88 -4.12 -4.30 1.73
C PHE A 88 -3.72 -3.45 0.52
N TYR A 89 -4.38 -3.71 -0.61
CA TYR A 89 -4.28 -2.95 -1.85
C TYR A 89 -5.70 -2.71 -2.36
N CYS A 90 -6.09 -1.44 -2.45
CA CYS A 90 -7.39 -0.94 -2.93
C CYS A 90 -7.39 -0.39 -4.35
#